data_AF-A0A368CIZ3-F1
#
_entry.id   AF-A0A368CIZ3-F1
#
_cell.length_a   1.000
_cell.length_b   1.000
_cell.length_c   1.000
_cell.angle_alpha   90.00
_cell.angle_beta   90.00
_cell.angle_gamma   90.00
#
_symmetry.space_group_name_H-M   'P 1'
#
loop_
_entity.id
_entity.type
_entity.pdbx_description
1 polymer ?
#
loop_
_entity_poly.entity_id
_entity_poly.type
_entity_poly.pdbx_seq_one_letter_code
_entity_poly.pdbx_strand_id
1 'polypeptide(L)'
;MPLDGGRGPLRGSFTLKSSRSTPVSSTPKSSAGLILPVWVALAAVAAVRQLCGQPPQTELELDLLPPSGRRLLPLESVAPLCDGSALAMSRCDPGPGLDLTRDLAVWVQARWLQGAGSDGSPCFQLKAGHGVGRNANEEICLSGYARALLQANLSPWVGPGQQVSLEVVLPQGRERALRTSNAAFGVVDGLALIGTQAEVQRSAAPDQLQQALAALRSRAERPGGCPELILVVGENGLDLAPQLGLPAELLLKSGNWIGPLLAAAAEQGVQR
;
A
#
# COMPACT_ATOMS: atom_id res chain seq x y z
N MET A 1 36.30 -67.94 32.46
CA MET A 1 34.91 -68.41 32.24
C MET A 1 33.98 -67.47 33.00
N PRO A 2 32.83 -67.07 32.43
CA PRO A 2 32.21 -65.79 32.75
C PRO A 2 31.54 -65.78 34.12
N LEU A 3 31.64 -64.62 34.78
CA LEU A 3 31.00 -64.31 36.04
C LEU A 3 29.62 -63.70 35.78
N ASP A 4 28.66 -64.28 36.48
CA ASP A 4 27.27 -63.87 36.61
C ASP A 4 27.17 -62.60 37.48
N GLY A 5 26.23 -61.69 37.20
CA GLY A 5 26.09 -60.50 38.05
C GLY A 5 25.26 -59.32 37.55
N GLY A 6 23.96 -59.53 37.33
CA GLY A 6 22.90 -58.74 37.99
C GLY A 6 22.54 -57.30 37.56
N ARG A 7 21.23 -57.06 37.70
CA ARG A 7 20.49 -55.78 37.95
C ARG A 7 19.91 -55.02 36.75
N GLY A 8 18.62 -55.34 36.50
CA GLY A 8 17.46 -54.43 36.63
C GLY A 8 17.50 -53.03 35.98
N PRO A 9 16.52 -52.68 35.11
CA PRO A 9 16.49 -51.36 34.49
C PRO A 9 16.00 -50.27 35.46
N LEU A 10 16.84 -49.26 35.67
CA LEU A 10 16.47 -48.00 36.32
C LEU A 10 15.62 -47.17 35.36
N ARG A 11 14.39 -46.86 35.79
CA ARG A 11 13.50 -45.88 35.17
C ARG A 11 14.15 -44.50 35.21
N GLY A 12 14.63 -44.02 34.06
CA GLY A 12 14.98 -42.61 33.84
C GLY A 12 13.74 -41.81 33.45
N SER A 13 13.27 -40.98 34.38
CA SER A 13 12.24 -39.96 34.15
C SER A 13 12.80 -38.86 33.24
N PHE A 14 12.34 -38.78 31.98
CA PHE A 14 12.58 -37.63 31.12
C PHE A 14 11.39 -36.67 31.21
N THR A 15 11.56 -35.62 32.00
CA THR A 15 10.61 -34.51 32.12
C THR A 15 10.79 -33.58 30.92
N LEU A 16 9.90 -33.67 29.93
CA LEU A 16 9.78 -32.67 28.85
C LEU A 16 9.31 -31.36 29.47
N LYS A 17 10.21 -30.38 29.61
CA LYS A 17 9.85 -28.99 29.92
C LYS A 17 9.06 -28.43 28.74
N SER A 18 7.74 -28.46 28.86
CA SER A 18 6.80 -27.72 28.01
C SER A 18 7.21 -26.25 28.00
N SER A 19 7.75 -25.80 26.87
CA SER A 19 8.05 -24.40 26.61
C SER A 19 6.70 -23.71 26.42
N ARG A 20 6.29 -22.91 27.39
CA ARG A 20 5.10 -22.06 27.25
C ARG A 20 5.32 -21.14 26.05
N SER A 21 4.53 -21.33 25.01
CA SER A 21 4.33 -20.36 23.95
C SER A 21 3.85 -19.06 24.60
N THR A 22 4.67 -18.02 24.56
CA THR A 22 4.26 -16.66 24.86
C THR A 22 3.13 -16.29 23.89
N PRO A 23 1.96 -15.84 24.38
CA PRO A 23 0.90 -15.42 23.49
C PRO A 23 1.39 -14.22 22.68
N VAL A 24 1.23 -14.31 21.35
CA VAL A 24 1.34 -13.19 20.42
C VAL A 24 0.54 -12.03 21.00
N SER A 25 1.25 -10.94 21.28
CA SER A 25 0.67 -9.69 21.75
C SER A 25 -0.52 -9.33 20.85
N SER A 26 -1.70 -9.21 21.45
CA SER A 26 -2.93 -8.79 20.81
C SER A 26 -2.74 -7.41 20.19
N THR A 27 -2.59 -7.38 18.87
CA THR A 27 -2.58 -6.14 18.07
C THR A 27 -3.87 -5.36 18.34
N PRO A 28 -3.78 -4.04 18.56
CA PRO A 28 -4.96 -3.21 18.79
C PRO A 28 -5.89 -3.23 17.57
N LYS A 29 -7.18 -3.12 17.89
CA LYS A 29 -8.33 -3.08 16.98
C LYS A 29 -8.12 -2.12 15.80
N SER A 30 -8.26 -2.69 14.59
CA SER A 30 -8.59 -2.04 13.31
C SER A 30 -7.84 -0.74 12.99
N SER A 31 -6.52 -0.81 12.82
CA SER A 31 -5.83 0.23 12.06
C SER A 31 -6.25 0.13 10.59
N ALA A 32 -6.65 1.24 9.96
CA ALA A 32 -6.96 1.26 8.53
C ALA A 32 -5.80 0.67 7.72
N GLY A 33 -6.12 -0.14 6.72
CA GLY A 33 -5.14 -0.75 5.82
C GLY A 33 -4.40 0.28 4.99
N LEU A 34 -3.17 -0.04 4.57
CA LEU A 34 -2.32 0.90 3.83
C LEU A 34 -2.08 0.42 2.41
N ILE A 35 -2.08 1.36 1.47
CA ILE A 35 -1.89 1.07 0.05
C ILE A 35 -0.46 0.57 -0.25
N LEU A 36 -0.29 -0.18 -1.34
CA LEU A 36 1.00 -0.71 -1.78
C LEU A 36 2.14 0.32 -1.81
N PRO A 37 1.95 1.58 -2.30
CA PRO A 37 2.99 2.61 -2.23
C PRO A 37 3.57 2.89 -0.85
N VAL A 38 2.79 2.75 0.23
CA VAL A 38 3.29 2.95 1.60
C VAL A 38 4.31 1.87 1.97
N TRP A 39 4.04 0.63 1.56
CA TRP A 39 4.94 -0.49 1.80
C TRP A 39 6.22 -0.41 0.92
N VAL A 40 6.10 0.14 -0.29
CA VAL A 40 7.27 0.49 -1.12
C VAL A 40 8.10 1.58 -0.45
N ALA A 41 7.48 2.64 0.07
CA ALA A 41 8.18 3.70 0.80
C ALA A 41 8.88 3.17 2.05
N LEU A 42 8.24 2.25 2.80
CA LEU A 42 8.82 1.61 3.97
C LEU A 42 10.12 0.87 3.64
N ALA A 43 10.10 0.02 2.61
CA ALA A 43 11.27 -0.71 2.15
C ALA A 43 12.33 0.26 1.57
N ALA A 44 11.94 1.28 0.81
CA ALA A 44 12.87 2.27 0.27
C ALA A 44 13.62 3.01 1.39
N VAL A 45 12.90 3.50 2.40
CA VAL A 45 13.50 4.21 3.54
C VAL A 45 14.43 3.27 4.32
N ALA A 46 14.03 2.03 4.56
CA ALA A 46 14.89 1.03 5.20
C ALA A 46 16.21 0.82 4.43
N ALA A 47 16.13 0.63 3.12
CA ALA A 47 17.30 0.42 2.27
C ALA A 47 18.22 1.66 2.27
N VAL A 48 17.67 2.87 2.18
CA VAL A 48 18.49 4.10 2.24
C VAL A 48 19.11 4.32 3.61
N ARG A 49 18.39 4.05 4.70
CA ARG A 49 18.96 4.10 6.05
C ARG A 49 20.14 3.14 6.21
N GLN A 50 20.04 1.93 5.64
CA GLN A 50 21.13 0.97 5.59
C GLN A 50 22.34 1.48 4.80
N LEU A 51 22.12 2.18 3.67
CA LEU A 51 23.20 2.86 2.93
C LEU A 51 23.87 3.97 3.75
N CYS A 52 23.12 4.66 4.59
CA CYS A 52 23.64 5.68 5.52
C CYS A 52 24.30 5.08 6.77
N GLY A 53 24.51 3.76 6.83
CA GLY A 53 25.16 3.07 7.94
C GLY A 53 24.32 2.97 9.21
N GLN A 54 23.00 3.19 9.12
CA GLN A 54 22.10 3.01 10.26
C GLN A 54 21.96 1.51 10.60
N PRO A 55 21.80 1.16 11.89
CA PRO A 55 21.57 -0.22 12.28
C PRO A 55 20.21 -0.72 11.75
N PRO A 56 20.10 -2.03 11.43
CA PRO A 56 18.84 -2.61 10.97
C PRO A 56 17.76 -2.51 12.07
N GLN A 57 16.54 -2.20 11.66
CA GLN A 57 15.37 -2.11 12.55
C GLN A 57 14.28 -3.06 12.07
N THR A 58 13.47 -3.56 12.99
CA THR A 58 12.28 -4.40 12.68
C THR A 58 11.02 -3.57 12.48
N GLU A 59 11.07 -2.28 12.80
CA GLU A 59 9.96 -1.33 12.61
C GLU A 59 10.54 0.04 12.23
N LEU A 60 9.80 0.81 11.42
CA LEU A 60 10.18 2.16 11.02
C LEU A 60 8.96 3.08 11.05
N GLU A 61 9.18 4.31 11.49
CA GLU A 61 8.18 5.37 11.38
C GLU A 61 8.22 5.98 9.97
N LEU A 62 7.06 6.07 9.32
CA LEU A 62 6.87 6.84 8.10
C LEU A 62 5.96 8.04 8.36
N ASP A 63 6.30 9.18 7.76
CA ASP A 63 5.43 10.33 7.63
C ASP A 63 4.46 10.08 6.46
N LEU A 64 3.23 9.67 6.76
CA LEU A 64 2.19 9.48 5.76
C LEU A 64 1.70 10.82 5.23
N LEU A 65 1.39 10.85 3.94
CA LEU A 65 0.64 11.90 3.26
C LEU A 65 -0.85 11.53 3.28
N PRO A 66 -1.79 12.49 3.07
CA PRO A 66 -3.19 12.44 3.48
C PRO A 66 -3.82 11.03 3.61
N PRO A 67 -4.44 10.69 4.77
CA PRO A 67 -4.41 11.47 6.01
C PRO A 67 -2.97 11.58 6.54
N SER A 68 -2.55 12.82 6.82
CA SER A 68 -1.18 13.07 7.28
C SER A 68 -0.98 12.54 8.69
N GLY A 69 0.14 11.88 8.95
CA GLY A 69 0.44 11.38 10.27
C GLY A 69 1.61 10.41 10.27
N ARG A 70 2.30 10.34 11.41
CA ARG A 70 3.37 9.37 11.63
C ARG A 70 2.79 8.02 11.94
N ARG A 71 3.33 6.99 11.29
CA ARG A 71 2.92 5.61 11.54
C ARG A 71 4.13 4.71 11.64
N LEU A 72 4.22 4.03 12.78
CA LEU A 72 5.18 2.94 12.99
C LEU A 72 4.68 1.70 12.23
N LEU A 73 5.51 1.17 11.33
CA LEU A 73 5.19 0.05 10.47
C LEU A 73 6.23 -1.07 10.62
N PRO A 74 5.80 -2.34 10.58
CA PRO A 74 6.70 -3.49 10.65
C PRO A 74 7.52 -3.60 9.35
N LEU A 75 8.83 -3.72 9.50
CA LEU A 75 9.76 -4.04 8.43
C LEU A 75 10.06 -5.53 8.44
N GLU A 76 10.06 -6.17 7.28
CA GLU A 76 10.33 -7.61 7.18
C GLU A 76 11.83 -7.91 7.33
N SER A 77 12.67 -7.22 6.55
CA SER A 77 14.13 -7.34 6.66
C SER A 77 14.85 -6.22 5.92
N VAL A 78 16.11 -5.99 6.28
CA VAL A 78 17.04 -5.13 5.52
C VAL A 78 18.46 -5.67 5.64
N ALA A 79 19.23 -5.60 4.56
CA ALA A 79 20.62 -6.04 4.52
C ALA A 79 21.46 -5.20 3.54
N PRO A 80 22.75 -4.94 3.86
CA PRO A 80 23.70 -4.44 2.89
C PRO A 80 24.08 -5.55 1.89
N LEU A 81 24.41 -5.15 0.67
CA LEU A 81 24.90 -6.03 -0.40
C LEU A 81 26.38 -5.75 -0.67
N CYS A 82 27.07 -6.76 -1.24
CA CYS A 82 28.52 -6.70 -1.47
C CYS A 82 28.97 -5.62 -2.45
N ASP A 83 28.07 -5.15 -3.31
CA ASP A 83 28.31 -4.10 -4.31
C ASP A 83 28.10 -2.68 -3.75
N GLY A 84 27.93 -2.55 -2.44
CA GLY A 84 27.66 -1.28 -1.77
C GLY A 84 26.21 -0.79 -1.90
N SER A 85 25.31 -1.59 -2.48
CA SER A 85 23.87 -1.34 -2.42
C SER A 85 23.25 -1.91 -1.14
N ALA A 86 21.97 -1.62 -0.90
CA ALA A 86 21.21 -2.21 0.20
C ALA A 86 19.87 -2.72 -0.31
N LEU A 87 19.40 -3.84 0.24
CA LEU A 87 18.10 -4.43 -0.08
C LEU A 87 17.24 -4.44 1.18
N ALA A 88 16.02 -3.96 1.05
CA ALA A 88 15.01 -4.07 2.10
C ALA A 88 13.74 -4.73 1.58
N MET A 89 13.02 -5.36 2.50
CA MET A 89 11.79 -6.07 2.25
C MET A 89 10.71 -5.59 3.20
N SER A 90 9.50 -5.43 2.68
CA SER A 90 8.28 -5.20 3.44
C SER A 90 7.14 -6.07 2.92
N ARG A 91 6.06 -6.11 3.70
CA ARG A 91 4.88 -6.93 3.45
C ARG A 91 3.65 -6.06 3.33
N CYS A 92 2.99 -6.07 2.17
CA CYS A 92 1.82 -5.22 1.97
C CYS A 92 0.62 -5.69 2.81
N ASP A 93 0.16 -4.84 3.73
CA ASP A 93 -1.08 -5.03 4.49
C ASP A 93 -2.12 -3.94 4.17
N PRO A 94 -3.11 -4.25 3.30
CA PRO A 94 -4.21 -3.38 2.96
C PRO A 94 -5.40 -3.46 3.95
N GLY A 95 -5.20 -3.98 5.17
CA GLY A 95 -6.26 -4.10 6.18
C GLY A 95 -7.26 -5.23 5.85
N PRO A 96 -8.48 -5.29 6.38
CA PRO A 96 -9.35 -6.49 6.27
C PRO A 96 -10.15 -6.64 4.96
N GLY A 97 -10.02 -5.73 3.98
CA GLY A 97 -10.83 -5.73 2.74
C GLY A 97 -10.40 -6.76 1.68
N LEU A 98 -11.20 -6.97 0.64
CA LEU A 98 -10.72 -7.69 -0.54
C LEU A 98 -9.71 -6.81 -1.29
N ASP A 99 -8.46 -7.23 -1.32
CA ASP A 99 -7.38 -6.49 -2.00
C ASP A 99 -6.36 -7.48 -2.57
N LEU A 100 -6.04 -7.32 -3.85
CA LEU A 100 -5.12 -8.19 -4.60
C LEU A 100 -3.65 -8.00 -4.19
N THR A 101 -3.29 -6.93 -3.49
CA THR A 101 -1.93 -6.68 -3.02
C THR A 101 -1.67 -7.19 -1.60
N ARG A 102 -2.67 -7.78 -0.94
CA ARG A 102 -2.50 -8.40 0.40
C ARG A 102 -1.34 -9.38 0.44
N ASP A 103 -0.51 -9.29 1.48
CA ASP A 103 0.66 -10.14 1.72
C ASP A 103 1.67 -10.14 0.57
N LEU A 104 1.60 -9.16 -0.35
CA LEU A 104 2.56 -9.03 -1.44
C LEU A 104 3.94 -8.68 -0.86
N ALA A 105 4.96 -9.40 -1.33
CA ALA A 105 6.34 -9.08 -1.05
C ALA A 105 6.73 -7.83 -1.81
N VAL A 106 7.32 -6.88 -1.08
CA VAL A 106 7.84 -5.64 -1.66
C VAL A 106 9.33 -5.59 -1.38
N TRP A 107 10.12 -5.62 -2.44
CA TRP A 107 11.57 -5.55 -2.35
C TRP A 107 12.03 -4.23 -2.94
N VAL A 108 12.91 -3.53 -2.24
CA VAL A 108 13.52 -2.30 -2.75
C VAL A 108 15.03 -2.36 -2.58
N GLN A 109 15.73 -2.33 -3.71
CA GLN A 109 17.18 -2.20 -3.73
C GLN A 109 17.54 -0.73 -3.92
N ALA A 110 18.32 -0.18 -2.98
CA ALA A 110 18.82 1.18 -3.02
C ALA A 110 20.30 1.22 -3.37
N ARG A 111 20.70 2.15 -4.25
CA ARG A 111 22.10 2.43 -4.57
C ARG A 111 22.30 3.93 -4.79
N TRP A 112 23.38 4.49 -4.24
CA TRP A 112 23.77 5.87 -4.56
C TRP A 112 24.05 6.04 -6.06
N LEU A 113 23.53 7.12 -6.64
CA LEU A 113 23.86 7.51 -8.01
C LEU A 113 25.16 8.30 -8.02
N GLN A 114 25.97 8.07 -9.06
CA GLN A 114 27.19 8.82 -9.29
C GLN A 114 26.84 10.12 -10.04
N GLY A 115 27.32 11.26 -9.53
CA GLY A 115 27.03 12.58 -10.08
C GLY A 115 26.12 13.42 -9.17
N ALA A 116 26.29 14.74 -9.24
CA ALA A 116 25.44 15.66 -8.50
C ALA A 116 24.07 15.78 -9.19
N GLY A 117 23.00 15.58 -8.44
CA GLY A 117 21.67 16.01 -8.85
C GLY A 117 21.67 17.53 -9.05
N SER A 118 20.94 18.00 -10.04
CA SER A 118 20.71 19.45 -10.18
C SER A 118 19.85 19.97 -9.03
N ASP A 119 20.02 21.25 -8.70
CA ASP A 119 19.14 21.91 -7.74
C ASP A 119 17.68 21.77 -8.17
N GLY A 120 16.81 21.36 -7.25
CA GLY A 120 15.39 21.04 -7.53
C GLY A 120 15.10 19.66 -8.13
N SER A 121 16.10 18.82 -8.41
CA SER A 121 15.84 17.42 -8.80
C SER A 121 15.28 16.58 -7.62
N PRO A 122 14.43 15.57 -7.88
CA PRO A 122 13.98 14.65 -6.84
C PRO A 122 15.17 13.94 -6.20
N CYS A 123 15.06 13.58 -4.92
CA CYS A 123 16.16 12.93 -4.19
C CYS A 123 16.37 11.47 -4.60
N PHE A 124 15.51 10.94 -5.49
CA PHE A 124 15.55 9.57 -5.94
C PHE A 124 15.21 9.42 -7.43
N GLN A 125 15.69 8.33 -8.02
CA GLN A 125 15.25 7.81 -9.30
C GLN A 125 14.64 6.43 -9.08
N LEU A 126 13.44 6.19 -9.59
CA LEU A 126 12.73 4.93 -9.39
C LEU A 126 12.83 4.07 -10.66
N LYS A 127 13.18 2.80 -10.49
CA LYS A 127 13.25 1.80 -11.56
C LYS A 127 12.24 0.70 -11.29
N ALA A 128 11.49 0.33 -12.33
CA ALA A 128 10.59 -0.82 -12.28
C ALA A 128 11.40 -2.11 -12.42
N GLY A 129 11.57 -2.86 -11.33
CA GLY A 129 12.05 -4.23 -11.38
C GLY A 129 10.93 -5.21 -11.77
N HIS A 130 11.15 -6.50 -11.51
CA HIS A 130 10.17 -7.54 -11.81
C HIS A 130 8.82 -7.29 -11.12
N GLY A 131 7.72 -7.48 -11.86
CA GLY A 131 6.35 -7.42 -11.36
C GLY A 131 5.82 -6.01 -11.07
N VAL A 132 6.58 -4.97 -11.39
CA VAL A 132 6.14 -3.58 -11.32
C VAL A 132 5.66 -3.10 -12.68
N GLY A 133 4.50 -2.45 -12.71
CA GLY A 133 3.84 -2.01 -13.93
C GLY A 133 4.57 -0.86 -14.61
N ARG A 134 4.57 -0.90 -15.95
CA ARG A 134 5.18 0.13 -16.81
C ARG A 134 4.19 0.71 -17.80
N ASN A 135 4.37 1.97 -18.17
CA ASN A 135 3.58 2.65 -19.20
C ASN A 135 4.16 2.37 -20.60
N ALA A 136 3.55 2.95 -21.64
CA ALA A 136 4.00 2.82 -23.03
C ALA A 136 5.42 3.37 -23.30
N ASN A 137 5.95 4.24 -22.42
CA ASN A 137 7.31 4.77 -22.49
C ASN A 137 8.31 3.93 -21.68
N GLU A 138 7.91 2.73 -21.23
CA GLU A 138 8.67 1.83 -20.34
C GLU A 138 8.97 2.41 -18.95
N GLU A 139 8.34 3.53 -18.59
CA GLU A 139 8.49 4.18 -17.30
C GLU A 139 7.61 3.50 -16.26
N ILE A 140 8.07 3.51 -15.01
CA ILE A 140 7.31 2.99 -13.88
C ILE A 140 5.97 3.72 -13.72
N CYS A 141 4.88 2.95 -13.60
CA CYS A 141 3.55 3.50 -13.31
C CYS A 141 3.43 3.89 -11.83
N LEU A 142 3.73 5.16 -11.53
CA LEU A 142 3.77 5.72 -10.19
C LEU A 142 2.80 6.90 -10.05
N SER A 143 1.90 6.87 -9.07
CA SER A 143 1.00 8.00 -8.80
C SER A 143 1.73 9.22 -8.21
N GLY A 144 1.11 10.40 -8.31
CA GLY A 144 1.61 11.62 -7.68
C GLY A 144 1.75 11.47 -6.17
N TYR A 145 0.78 10.82 -5.51
CA TYR A 145 0.85 10.49 -4.09
C TYR A 145 2.07 9.64 -3.75
N ALA A 146 2.30 8.54 -4.49
CA ALA A 146 3.41 7.64 -4.24
C ALA A 146 4.76 8.33 -4.41
N ARG A 147 4.89 9.20 -5.42
CA ARG A 147 6.07 10.03 -5.64
C ARG A 147 6.30 11.00 -4.48
N ALA A 148 5.27 11.71 -4.04
CA ALA A 148 5.37 12.64 -2.93
C ALA A 148 5.72 11.94 -1.61
N LEU A 149 5.14 10.76 -1.36
CA LEU A 149 5.40 9.96 -0.17
C LEU A 149 6.87 9.52 -0.10
N LEU A 150 7.41 9.01 -1.21
CA LEU A 150 8.82 8.65 -1.32
C LEU A 150 9.72 9.88 -1.13
N GLN A 151 9.44 10.99 -1.81
CA GLN A 151 10.22 12.21 -1.69
C GLN A 151 10.27 12.69 -0.24
N ALA A 152 9.12 12.79 0.44
CA ALA A 152 9.03 13.28 1.81
C ALA A 152 9.83 12.42 2.79
N ASN A 153 9.76 11.09 2.66
CA ASN A 153 10.39 10.17 3.61
C ASN A 153 11.87 9.87 3.29
N LEU A 154 12.32 10.10 2.04
CA LEU A 154 13.72 9.88 1.64
C LEU A 154 14.59 11.13 1.78
N SER A 155 14.01 12.33 1.58
CA SER A 155 14.77 13.60 1.64
C SER A 155 15.58 13.78 2.93
N PRO A 156 15.12 13.39 4.13
CA PRO A 156 15.92 13.50 5.35
C PRO A 156 17.22 12.65 5.35
N TRP A 157 17.29 11.64 4.48
CA TRP A 157 18.41 10.69 4.41
C TRP A 157 19.31 10.92 3.20
N VAL A 158 18.87 11.71 2.22
CA VAL A 158 19.60 11.98 0.98
C VAL A 158 20.12 13.42 1.04
N GLY A 159 21.44 13.59 1.09
CA GLY A 159 22.06 14.90 1.22
C GLY A 159 21.80 15.82 0.01
N PRO A 160 21.99 17.14 0.16
CA PRO A 160 21.84 18.09 -0.94
C PRO A 160 22.71 17.69 -2.15
N GLY A 161 22.10 17.69 -3.34
CA GLY A 161 22.78 17.29 -4.58
C GLY A 161 23.08 15.79 -4.71
N GLN A 162 22.67 14.95 -3.75
CA GLN A 162 22.75 13.49 -3.88
C GLN A 162 21.45 12.93 -4.45
N GLN A 163 21.54 11.77 -5.11
CA GLN A 163 20.38 11.00 -5.52
C GLN A 163 20.59 9.52 -5.24
N VAL A 164 19.49 8.82 -4.97
CA VAL A 164 19.47 7.37 -4.81
C VAL A 164 18.66 6.71 -5.93
N SER A 165 19.20 5.67 -6.55
CA SER A 165 18.45 4.77 -7.42
C SER A 165 17.72 3.76 -6.56
N LEU A 166 16.42 3.63 -6.77
CA LEU A 166 15.55 2.66 -6.11
C LEU A 166 14.97 1.72 -7.15
N GLU A 167 15.36 0.45 -7.11
CA GLU A 167 14.72 -0.59 -7.92
C GLU A 167 13.68 -1.31 -7.08
N VAL A 168 12.42 -1.25 -7.52
CA VAL A 168 11.29 -1.90 -6.84
C VAL A 168 11.01 -3.22 -7.52
N VAL A 169 10.96 -4.32 -6.75
CA VAL A 169 10.60 -5.65 -7.22
C VAL A 169 9.39 -6.15 -6.44
N LEU A 170 8.39 -6.65 -7.16
CA LEU A 170 7.20 -7.29 -6.64
C LEU A 170 7.18 -8.72 -7.17
N PRO A 171 7.71 -9.72 -6.45
CA PRO A 171 7.89 -11.09 -6.96
C PRO A 171 6.62 -11.74 -7.54
N GLN A 172 5.45 -11.43 -6.98
CA GLN A 172 4.15 -11.93 -7.47
C GLN A 172 3.36 -10.84 -8.22
N GLY A 173 3.98 -9.71 -8.52
CA GLY A 173 3.32 -8.54 -9.08
C GLY A 173 2.76 -8.79 -10.48
N ARG A 174 3.49 -9.51 -11.34
CA ARG A 174 3.02 -9.84 -12.70
C ARG A 174 1.76 -10.70 -12.67
N GLU A 175 1.77 -11.78 -11.89
CA GLU A 175 0.61 -12.68 -11.74
C GLU A 175 -0.61 -11.94 -11.19
N ARG A 176 -0.43 -11.12 -10.16
CA ARG A 176 -1.50 -10.34 -9.55
C ARG A 176 -2.05 -9.28 -10.50
N ALA A 177 -1.20 -8.67 -11.33
CA ALA A 177 -1.60 -7.67 -12.32
C ALA A 177 -2.52 -8.23 -13.42
N LEU A 178 -2.42 -9.52 -13.74
CA LEU A 178 -3.34 -10.16 -14.70
C LEU A 178 -4.80 -10.17 -14.23
N ARG A 179 -5.02 -9.96 -12.92
CA ARG A 179 -6.34 -9.94 -12.28
C ARG A 179 -6.83 -8.50 -12.02
N THR A 180 -6.15 -7.50 -12.59
CA THR A 180 -6.55 -6.09 -12.52
C THR A 180 -6.89 -5.55 -13.89
N SER A 181 -7.47 -4.35 -13.92
CA SER A 181 -7.73 -3.60 -15.16
C SER A 181 -6.51 -2.81 -15.67
N ASN A 182 -5.31 -3.02 -15.11
CA ASN A 182 -4.11 -2.23 -15.43
C ASN A 182 -3.79 -2.19 -16.93
N ALA A 183 -3.89 -3.34 -17.61
CA ALA A 183 -3.61 -3.44 -19.04
C ALA A 183 -4.56 -2.57 -19.88
N ALA A 184 -5.83 -2.43 -19.47
CA ALA A 184 -6.80 -1.57 -20.15
C ALA A 184 -6.42 -0.07 -20.04
N PHE A 185 -5.60 0.29 -19.06
CA PHE A 185 -5.07 1.64 -18.86
C PHE A 185 -3.62 1.80 -19.39
N GLY A 186 -3.14 0.87 -20.20
CA GLY A 186 -1.81 0.92 -20.79
C GLY A 186 -0.68 0.58 -19.82
N VAL A 187 -0.99 -0.06 -18.69
CA VAL A 187 0.01 -0.54 -17.73
C VAL A 187 0.27 -2.03 -17.94
N VAL A 188 1.51 -2.38 -18.28
CA VAL A 188 1.94 -3.75 -18.61
C VAL A 188 2.97 -4.27 -17.63
N ASP A 189 3.23 -5.59 -17.70
CA ASP A 189 4.27 -6.33 -16.95
C ASP A 189 4.19 -6.36 -15.42
N GLY A 190 3.25 -5.65 -14.80
CA GLY A 190 3.12 -5.66 -13.35
C GLY A 190 2.07 -4.74 -12.75
N LEU A 191 2.12 -4.61 -11.43
CA LEU A 191 1.22 -3.77 -10.66
C LEU A 191 1.66 -2.31 -10.74
N ALA A 192 0.72 -1.41 -11.04
CA ALA A 192 0.92 0.02 -10.89
C ALA A 192 1.02 0.40 -9.39
N LEU A 193 1.90 1.34 -9.07
CA LEU A 193 2.02 1.94 -7.74
C LEU A 193 1.07 3.13 -7.63
N ILE A 194 -0.22 2.83 -7.41
CA ILE A 194 -1.32 3.80 -7.46
C ILE A 194 -1.94 4.07 -6.09
N GLY A 195 -2.72 5.15 -6.03
CA GLY A 195 -3.43 5.64 -4.85
C GLY A 195 -3.33 7.16 -4.73
N THR A 196 -4.28 7.77 -4.03
CA THR A 196 -4.36 9.22 -3.77
C THR A 196 -4.16 9.57 -2.29
N GLN A 197 -4.26 8.57 -1.41
CA GLN A 197 -4.17 8.70 0.05
C GLN A 197 -3.55 7.44 0.66
N ALA A 198 -3.03 7.54 1.89
CA ALA A 198 -2.32 6.43 2.55
C ALA A 198 -3.20 5.21 2.79
N GLU A 199 -4.44 5.46 3.18
CA GLU A 199 -5.36 4.44 3.66
C GLU A 199 -6.20 3.85 2.52
N VAL A 200 -6.31 2.53 2.52
CA VAL A 200 -7.14 1.78 1.58
C VAL A 200 -8.60 2.14 1.78
N GLN A 201 -9.23 2.65 0.73
CA GLN A 201 -10.67 2.84 0.69
C GLN A 201 -11.36 1.52 0.34
N ARG A 202 -12.29 1.07 1.19
CA ARG A 202 -13.06 -0.15 0.96
C ARG A 202 -14.24 0.10 0.02
N SER A 203 -13.98 0.54 -1.21
CA SER A 203 -15.03 1.00 -2.16
C SER A 203 -16.06 -0.08 -2.56
N ALA A 204 -15.76 -1.36 -2.32
CA ALA A 204 -16.65 -2.49 -2.57
C ALA A 204 -17.40 -2.99 -1.33
N ALA A 205 -17.23 -2.36 -0.17
CA ALA A 205 -17.82 -2.84 1.07
C ALA A 205 -19.32 -2.45 1.18
N PRO A 206 -20.18 -3.28 1.81
CA PRO A 206 -21.62 -3.01 1.93
C PRO A 206 -21.96 -1.72 2.68
N ASP A 207 -21.12 -1.30 3.63
CA ASP A 207 -21.26 -0.04 4.38
C ASP A 207 -21.16 1.19 3.46
N GLN A 208 -20.30 1.15 2.43
CA GLN A 208 -20.22 2.22 1.41
C GLN A 208 -21.52 2.37 0.63
N LEU A 209 -22.15 1.27 0.22
CA LEU A 209 -23.45 1.32 -0.46
C LEU A 209 -24.51 1.95 0.45
N GLN A 210 -24.56 1.53 1.72
CA GLN A 210 -25.52 2.09 2.67
C GLN A 210 -25.33 3.59 2.88
N GLN A 211 -24.08 4.06 2.98
CA GLN A 211 -23.76 5.49 3.09
C GLN A 211 -24.18 6.25 1.83
N ALA A 212 -23.89 5.74 0.64
CA ALA A 212 -24.28 6.36 -0.62
C ALA A 212 -25.81 6.43 -0.79
N LEU A 213 -26.52 5.36 -0.42
CA LEU A 213 -27.99 5.33 -0.44
C LEU A 213 -28.60 6.28 0.59
N ALA A 214 -27.99 6.44 1.76
CA ALA A 214 -28.43 7.41 2.77
C ALA A 214 -28.20 8.85 2.29
N ALA A 215 -27.07 9.13 1.66
CA ALA A 215 -26.78 10.43 1.07
C ALA A 215 -27.75 10.77 -0.06
N LEU A 216 -28.09 9.79 -0.91
CA LEU A 216 -29.11 9.96 -1.97
C LEU A 216 -30.49 10.26 -1.38
N ARG A 217 -30.94 9.47 -0.39
CA ARG A 217 -32.24 9.70 0.29
C ARG A 217 -32.32 11.08 0.92
N SER A 218 -31.28 11.48 1.65
CA SER A 218 -31.20 12.82 2.26
C SER A 218 -31.28 13.95 1.24
N ARG A 219 -30.84 13.74 -0.02
CA ARG A 219 -31.00 14.72 -1.10
C ARG A 219 -32.42 14.74 -1.66
N ALA A 220 -33.02 13.58 -1.87
CA ALA A 220 -34.38 13.44 -2.37
C ALA A 220 -35.43 14.04 -1.41
N GLU A 221 -35.17 14.01 -0.10
CA GLU A 221 -36.06 14.55 0.94
C GLU A 221 -36.01 16.10 1.07
N ARG A 222 -35.12 16.79 0.36
CA ARG A 222 -35.01 18.26 0.42
C ARG A 222 -36.23 18.94 -0.22
N PRO A 223 -36.58 20.17 0.18
CA PRO A 223 -37.56 20.97 -0.53
C PRO A 223 -37.14 21.15 -2.00
N GLY A 224 -37.96 20.66 -2.94
CA GLY A 224 -37.64 20.63 -4.37
C GLY A 224 -37.04 19.31 -4.88
N GLY A 225 -36.80 18.34 -4.00
CA GLY A 225 -36.31 17.01 -4.34
C GLY A 225 -34.88 16.98 -4.89
N CYS A 226 -34.54 15.90 -5.59
CA CYS A 226 -33.27 15.72 -6.28
C CYS A 226 -33.52 15.40 -7.76
N PRO A 227 -33.90 16.38 -8.59
CA PRO A 227 -34.23 16.13 -10.00
C PRO A 227 -32.99 15.72 -10.82
N GLU A 228 -31.80 16.11 -10.37
CA GLU A 228 -30.53 15.82 -11.04
C GLU A 228 -29.52 15.22 -10.06
N LEU A 229 -28.74 14.22 -10.52
CA LEU A 229 -27.70 13.55 -9.77
C LEU A 229 -26.51 13.22 -10.69
N ILE A 230 -25.30 13.57 -10.25
CA ILE A 230 -24.08 13.20 -10.98
C ILE A 230 -23.36 12.10 -10.19
N LEU A 231 -23.43 10.87 -10.69
CA LEU A 231 -22.67 9.76 -10.13
C LEU A 231 -21.23 9.81 -10.63
N VAL A 232 -20.27 9.85 -9.69
CA VAL A 232 -18.84 9.86 -10.00
C VAL A 232 -18.14 8.61 -9.50
N VAL A 233 -17.18 8.11 -10.27
CA VAL A 233 -16.42 6.89 -9.97
C VAL A 233 -15.14 7.26 -9.20
N GLY A 234 -15.03 6.76 -7.97
CA GLY A 234 -13.84 6.92 -7.13
C GLY A 234 -13.58 8.36 -6.67
N GLU A 235 -12.42 8.58 -6.04
CA GLU A 235 -12.00 9.91 -5.56
C GLU A 235 -11.67 10.84 -6.73
N ASN A 236 -10.97 10.32 -7.75
CA ASN A 236 -10.63 11.10 -8.94
C ASN A 236 -11.86 11.74 -9.61
N GLY A 237 -13.00 11.02 -9.62
CA GLY A 237 -14.25 11.56 -10.14
C GLY A 237 -14.81 12.72 -9.30
N LEU A 238 -14.70 12.64 -7.97
CA LEU A 238 -15.09 13.73 -7.07
C LEU A 238 -14.18 14.95 -7.23
N ASP A 239 -12.88 14.74 -7.44
CA ASP A 239 -11.91 15.83 -7.57
C ASP A 239 -11.98 16.51 -8.94
N LEU A 240 -12.18 15.74 -10.01
CA LEU A 240 -12.18 16.25 -11.39
C LEU A 240 -13.50 16.92 -11.79
N ALA A 241 -14.64 16.40 -11.34
CA ALA A 241 -15.94 16.90 -11.78
C ALA A 241 -16.14 18.42 -11.53
N PRO A 242 -15.80 18.99 -10.36
CA PRO A 242 -15.88 20.43 -10.15
C PRO A 242 -14.97 21.25 -11.07
N GLN A 243 -13.79 20.72 -11.41
CA GLN A 243 -12.83 21.38 -12.32
C GLN A 243 -13.36 21.45 -13.76
N LEU A 244 -14.25 20.53 -14.13
CA LEU A 244 -14.96 20.52 -15.40
C LEU A 244 -16.24 21.37 -15.38
N GLY A 245 -16.51 22.10 -14.29
CA GLY A 245 -17.68 22.96 -14.12
C GLY A 245 -18.94 22.22 -13.67
N LEU A 246 -18.83 20.96 -13.21
CA LEU A 246 -19.97 20.23 -12.67
C LEU A 246 -20.27 20.68 -11.23
N PRO A 247 -21.54 20.87 -10.83
CA PRO A 247 -21.87 21.41 -9.52
C PRO A 247 -21.59 20.38 -8.42
N ALA A 248 -20.81 20.78 -7.41
CA ALA A 248 -20.38 19.90 -6.32
C ALA A 248 -21.57 19.31 -5.53
N GLU A 249 -22.65 20.07 -5.41
CA GLU A 249 -23.88 19.67 -4.73
C GLU A 249 -24.62 18.50 -5.39
N LEU A 250 -24.39 18.29 -6.69
CA LEU A 250 -24.99 17.19 -7.45
C LEU A 250 -24.13 15.91 -7.41
N LEU A 251 -22.85 16.02 -7.06
CA LEU A 251 -21.91 14.90 -7.10
C LEU A 251 -22.22 13.88 -6.01
N LEU A 252 -22.33 12.61 -6.38
CA LEU A 252 -22.41 11.47 -5.46
C LEU A 252 -21.41 10.41 -5.89
N LYS A 253 -20.49 10.05 -4.99
CA LYS A 253 -19.51 8.99 -5.24
C LYS A 253 -20.21 7.64 -5.28
N SER A 254 -20.15 6.95 -6.41
CA SER A 254 -20.80 5.65 -6.58
C SER A 254 -19.94 4.48 -6.10
N GLY A 255 -18.61 4.62 -6.18
CA GLY A 255 -17.70 3.47 -6.03
C GLY A 255 -18.09 2.34 -6.99
N ASN A 256 -18.09 1.10 -6.50
CA ASN A 256 -18.46 -0.08 -7.28
C ASN A 256 -19.98 -0.31 -7.35
N TRP A 257 -20.79 0.63 -6.86
CA TRP A 257 -22.23 0.45 -6.65
C TRP A 257 -23.10 1.24 -7.62
N ILE A 258 -22.59 1.54 -8.82
CA ILE A 258 -23.30 2.38 -9.80
C ILE A 258 -24.69 1.81 -10.15
N GLY A 259 -24.82 0.50 -10.36
CA GLY A 259 -26.10 -0.15 -10.69
C GLY A 259 -27.16 0.03 -9.59
N PRO A 260 -26.91 -0.41 -8.34
CA PRO A 260 -27.85 -0.19 -7.23
C PRO A 260 -28.19 1.28 -6.98
N LEU A 261 -27.22 2.20 -7.16
CA LEU A 261 -27.46 3.63 -6.98
C LEU A 261 -28.34 4.22 -8.09
N LEU A 262 -28.17 3.78 -9.34
CA LEU A 262 -29.06 4.18 -10.44
C LEU A 262 -30.50 3.70 -10.20
N ALA A 263 -30.68 2.46 -9.74
CA ALA A 263 -32.00 1.94 -9.39
C ALA A 263 -32.65 2.75 -8.27
N ALA A 264 -31.91 3.00 -7.18
CA ALA A 264 -32.39 3.82 -6.07
C ALA A 264 -32.69 5.26 -6.48
N ALA A 265 -31.90 5.86 -7.37
CA ALA A 265 -32.14 7.20 -7.89
C ALA A 265 -33.47 7.27 -8.67
N ALA A 266 -33.74 6.26 -9.50
CA ALA A 266 -35.02 6.16 -10.21
C ALA A 266 -36.22 6.02 -9.26
N GLU A 267 -36.10 5.20 -8.21
CA GLU A 267 -37.15 5.05 -7.18
C GLU A 267 -37.43 6.36 -6.41
N GLN A 268 -36.41 7.20 -6.25
CA GLN A 268 -36.50 8.51 -5.60
C GLN A 268 -36.94 9.65 -6.53
N GLY A 269 -37.24 9.34 -7.80
CA GLY A 269 -37.72 10.33 -8.78
C GLY A 269 -36.63 11.24 -9.36
N VAL A 270 -35.36 10.83 -9.30
CA VAL A 270 -34.28 11.52 -10.00
C VAL A 270 -34.52 11.41 -11.51
N GLN A 271 -34.48 12.55 -12.21
CA GLN A 271 -34.82 12.64 -13.65
C GLN A 271 -33.58 12.64 -14.54
N ARG A 272 -32.46 13.19 -14.06
CA ARG A 272 -31.22 13.34 -14.81
C ARG A 272 -29.99 12.91 -14.02
#